data_AF-A0A556V947-F1
#
_entry.id   AF-A0A556V947-F1
#
_cell.length_a   1.000
_cell.length_b   1.000
_cell.length_c   1.000
_cell.angle_alpha   90.00
_cell.angle_beta   90.00
_cell.angle_gamma   90.00
#
_symmetry.space_group_name_H-M   'P 1'
#
loop_
_entity.id
_entity.type
_entity.pdbx_description
1 polymer ?
#
loop_
_entity_poly.entity_id
_entity_poly.type
_entity_poly.pdbx_seq_one_letter_code
_entity_poly.pdbx_strand_id
1 'polypeptide(L)'
;MLGLVVWGTADVQLIHKIIDLGYAKELDQSSLCTSFVGTLQYLAPELLEQQKYTVTVDYWSFGTLVFECITGFRPFLPTWQPVPWHNKLKQKHEDDVVVYEDLAGEVHFSKHLPQPNNLNNLLALRLERWLQLMLRWSPQDRGKDTKQIFNERLNGKKSTEKGNKSEEGDTQSSSTTCFEKLDQILDLKLVHVLNMTSAEMCTYSVKDEETVASLQTQIAHDSHIPSASQELLLEAGLALEPHHELQHCAVDYSLIDGRRAEVPLVFLFNRSCCSYELKFSPRILPENIRFIQTEPKRMLPYSAQRRTYGQAWHTIRALKEDWLKLQQGQKAAIMSLLRQNGLLSKQKNEMVSVHQRLKATLEFFTTSLHIDMDKYQEQRATGIASEKLLGVWQEMEQTALSHGQIDDVTMLEEEMMKLQTDIVDLQRQPWRSGEALESLEGKAMDLFRKLREKPRDQRGAGDSQEVSKVRSPVSGSPDAGRASPLSGPPQLQHKPSYPSSLLILQQPEESMIVIEENKTFESKLQSLVQETIKETEMNMQVLQEWAWLNKRQDLT
;
A
#
# COMPACT_ATOMS: atom_id res chain seq x y z
N MET A 1 -30.62 -5.33 21.21
CA MET A 1 -29.58 -4.75 20.34
C MET A 1 -29.85 -5.32 18.97
N LEU A 2 -29.73 -4.60 17.85
CA LEU A 2 -29.66 -5.32 16.57
C LEU A 2 -28.35 -6.10 16.58
N GLY A 3 -28.40 -7.39 16.94
CA GLY A 3 -27.21 -8.21 16.99
C GLY A 3 -26.76 -8.52 15.57
N LEU A 4 -25.46 -8.48 15.32
CA LEU A 4 -24.91 -8.90 14.04
C LEU A 4 -24.34 -10.31 14.20
N VAL A 5 -24.96 -11.30 13.57
CA VAL A 5 -24.40 -12.65 13.44
C VAL A 5 -23.66 -12.73 12.12
N VAL A 6 -22.40 -13.12 12.19
CA VAL A 6 -21.59 -13.47 11.02
C VAL A 6 -21.74 -14.98 10.79
N TRP A 7 -22.22 -15.36 9.62
CA TRP A 7 -22.33 -16.76 9.22
C TRP A 7 -21.49 -17.02 7.97
N GLY A 8 -20.73 -18.10 7.97
CA GLY A 8 -19.94 -18.52 6.80
C GLY A 8 -19.43 -19.94 6.96
N THR A 9 -19.44 -20.68 5.85
CA THR A 9 -18.75 -21.97 5.70
C THR A 9 -17.29 -21.74 5.31
N ALA A 10 -16.50 -22.80 5.13
CA ALA A 10 -15.07 -22.67 4.81
C ALA A 10 -14.84 -21.92 3.48
N ASP A 11 -15.68 -22.19 2.47
CA ASP A 11 -15.49 -21.76 1.08
C ASP A 11 -16.51 -20.70 0.58
N VAL A 12 -17.25 -20.04 1.48
CA VAL A 12 -18.27 -19.02 1.12
C VAL A 12 -18.07 -17.75 1.93
N GLN A 13 -18.24 -16.60 1.27
CA GLN A 13 -18.19 -15.24 1.79
C GLN A 13 -18.89 -15.09 3.16
N LEU A 14 -18.30 -14.34 4.09
CA LEU A 14 -18.90 -14.08 5.40
C LEU A 14 -20.15 -13.20 5.27
N ILE A 15 -21.33 -13.80 5.47
CA ILE A 15 -22.62 -13.10 5.39
C ILE A 15 -22.98 -12.54 6.76
N HIS A 16 -23.12 -11.22 6.82
CA HIS A 16 -23.55 -10.48 8.00
C HIS A 16 -25.09 -10.46 8.06
N LYS A 17 -25.68 -10.86 9.20
CA LYS A 17 -27.13 -10.95 9.39
C LYS A 17 -27.58 -10.24 10.67
N ILE A 18 -28.71 -9.54 10.60
CA ILE A 18 -29.35 -8.88 11.74
C ILE A 18 -30.14 -9.91 12.56
N ILE A 19 -30.04 -9.84 13.89
CA ILE A 19 -30.78 -10.65 14.87
C ILE A 19 -31.29 -9.78 16.05
N ASP A 20 -31.97 -10.41 17.02
CA ASP A 20 -32.54 -9.76 18.22
C ASP A 20 -33.52 -8.63 17.88
N LEU A 21 -34.53 -8.99 17.08
CA LEU A 21 -35.67 -8.14 16.73
C LEU A 21 -36.71 -8.00 17.87
N GLY A 22 -36.39 -8.40 19.11
CA GLY A 22 -37.31 -8.33 20.26
C GLY A 22 -37.70 -6.90 20.66
N TYR A 23 -37.00 -5.89 20.12
CA TYR A 23 -37.30 -4.46 20.27
C TYR A 23 -37.73 -3.78 18.97
N ALA A 24 -37.86 -4.54 17.87
CA ALA A 24 -38.35 -4.01 16.60
C ALA A 24 -39.82 -3.59 16.71
N LYS A 25 -40.24 -2.68 15.84
CA LYS A 25 -41.61 -2.18 15.78
C LYS A 25 -42.10 -2.13 14.34
N GLU A 26 -43.30 -2.63 14.14
CA GLU A 26 -44.07 -2.36 12.94
C GLU A 26 -44.59 -0.91 13.00
N LEU A 27 -44.44 -0.18 11.90
CA LEU A 27 -44.82 1.22 11.78
C LEU A 27 -45.99 1.34 10.82
N ASP A 28 -47.20 1.52 11.35
CA ASP A 28 -48.30 2.07 10.55
C ASP A 28 -47.96 3.51 10.12
N GLN A 29 -48.56 3.99 9.03
CA GLN A 29 -48.22 5.26 8.35
C GLN A 29 -48.36 6.54 9.21
N SER A 30 -48.85 6.45 10.45
CA SER A 30 -48.98 7.56 11.41
C SER A 30 -48.28 7.34 12.76
N SER A 31 -47.56 6.22 12.94
CA SER A 31 -47.14 5.72 14.26
C SER A 31 -45.77 6.23 14.73
N LEU A 32 -45.75 7.41 15.37
CA LEU A 32 -44.60 7.89 16.14
C LEU A 32 -44.43 7.11 17.45
N CYS A 33 -43.20 6.65 17.74
CA CYS A 33 -42.91 5.77 18.86
C CYS A 33 -42.34 6.50 20.09
N THR A 34 -42.52 5.94 21.30
CA THR A 34 -42.19 6.60 22.60
C THR A 34 -41.51 5.73 23.66
N SER A 35 -41.16 4.46 23.37
CA SER A 35 -40.59 3.53 24.37
C SER A 35 -39.08 3.66 24.52
N PHE A 36 -38.59 3.68 25.76
CA PHE A 36 -37.16 3.64 26.08
C PHE A 36 -36.62 2.20 26.06
N VAL A 37 -36.08 1.76 24.92
CA VAL A 37 -35.48 0.43 24.73
C VAL A 37 -34.27 0.51 23.80
N GLY A 38 -33.22 -0.27 24.10
CA GLY A 38 -32.01 -0.37 23.29
C GLY A 38 -30.73 -0.46 24.12
N THR A 39 -29.58 -0.61 23.45
CA THR A 39 -28.27 -0.61 24.11
C THR A 39 -27.75 0.82 24.16
N LEU A 40 -27.59 1.36 25.37
CA LEU A 40 -27.25 2.77 25.64
C LEU A 40 -26.08 3.30 24.79
N GLN A 41 -25.08 2.47 24.53
CA GLN A 41 -23.86 2.82 23.78
C GLN A 41 -24.07 3.15 22.30
N TYR A 42 -25.19 2.74 21.71
CA TYR A 42 -25.55 2.95 20.29
C TYR A 42 -26.88 3.70 20.12
N LEU A 43 -27.50 4.11 21.23
CA LEU A 43 -28.84 4.69 21.24
C LEU A 43 -28.83 6.10 20.62
N ALA A 44 -29.85 6.40 19.81
CA ALA A 44 -30.01 7.73 19.24
C ALA A 44 -30.38 8.77 20.32
N PRO A 45 -29.91 10.04 20.21
CA PRO A 45 -30.12 11.05 21.25
C PRO A 45 -31.59 11.29 21.64
N GLU A 46 -32.51 11.26 20.67
CA GLU A 46 -33.94 11.47 20.88
C GLU A 46 -34.60 10.44 21.82
N LEU A 47 -34.05 9.22 21.88
CA LEU A 47 -34.52 8.17 22.79
C LEU A 47 -34.09 8.46 24.24
N LEU A 48 -32.91 9.07 24.45
CA LEU A 48 -32.46 9.52 25.78
C LEU A 48 -33.32 10.66 26.31
N GLU A 49 -33.80 11.52 25.41
CA GLU A 49 -34.70 12.63 25.73
C GLU A 49 -36.18 12.22 25.82
N GLN A 50 -36.49 10.92 25.68
CA GLN A 50 -37.85 10.36 25.68
C GLN A 50 -38.78 11.03 24.66
N GLN A 51 -38.21 11.55 23.56
CA GLN A 51 -38.98 12.18 22.50
C GLN A 51 -39.65 11.13 21.59
N LYS A 52 -40.62 11.60 20.78
CA LYS A 52 -41.20 10.81 19.70
C LYS A 52 -40.13 10.53 18.64
N TYR A 53 -39.98 9.27 18.23
CA TYR A 53 -38.94 8.85 17.29
C TYR A 53 -39.48 8.15 16.04
N THR A 54 -38.64 8.06 15.00
CA THR A 54 -38.90 7.48 13.67
C THR A 54 -37.78 6.49 13.30
N VAL A 55 -37.80 5.96 12.06
CA VAL A 55 -36.75 5.08 11.50
C VAL A 55 -35.32 5.67 11.57
N THR A 56 -35.16 6.98 11.75
CA THR A 56 -33.83 7.62 11.82
C THR A 56 -33.03 7.20 13.07
N VAL A 57 -33.64 6.58 14.08
CA VAL A 57 -32.91 5.98 15.22
C VAL A 57 -32.02 4.82 14.78
N ASP A 58 -32.45 4.06 13.78
CA ASP A 58 -31.69 2.94 13.24
C ASP A 58 -30.52 3.44 12.39
N TYR A 59 -30.67 4.60 11.73
CA TYR A 59 -29.58 5.24 10.98
C TYR A 59 -28.43 5.67 11.89
N TRP A 60 -28.74 6.22 13.08
CA TRP A 60 -27.73 6.53 14.10
C TRP A 60 -27.06 5.25 14.62
N SER A 61 -27.86 4.23 14.93
CA SER A 61 -27.36 2.93 15.40
C SER A 61 -26.43 2.27 14.37
N PHE A 62 -26.77 2.34 13.08
CA PHE A 62 -25.95 1.80 12.00
C PHE A 62 -24.71 2.67 11.73
N GLY A 63 -24.82 3.99 11.73
CA GLY A 63 -23.67 4.89 11.59
C GLY A 63 -22.64 4.74 12.71
N THR A 64 -23.09 4.57 13.96
CA THR A 64 -22.20 4.34 15.10
C THR A 64 -21.50 2.98 15.03
N LEU A 65 -22.20 1.95 14.55
CA LEU A 65 -21.64 0.63 14.26
C LEU A 65 -20.57 0.70 13.16
N VAL A 66 -20.88 1.29 12.00
CA VAL A 66 -19.94 1.39 10.86
C VAL A 66 -18.69 2.18 11.25
N PHE A 67 -18.84 3.28 12.00
CA PHE A 67 -17.69 4.02 12.54
C PHE A 67 -16.81 3.13 13.43
N GLU A 68 -17.40 2.33 14.32
CA GLU A 68 -16.64 1.42 15.20
C GLU A 68 -15.96 0.28 14.42
N CYS A 69 -16.57 -0.21 13.34
CA CYS A 69 -15.94 -1.16 12.42
C CYS A 69 -14.71 -0.56 11.71
N ILE A 70 -14.76 0.72 11.32
CA ILE A 70 -13.65 1.41 10.63
C ILE A 70 -12.49 1.75 11.58
N THR A 71 -12.80 2.17 12.81
CA THR A 71 -11.82 2.79 13.73
C THR A 71 -11.47 1.95 14.96
N GLY A 72 -12.26 0.91 15.26
CA GLY A 72 -12.13 0.08 16.46
C GLY A 72 -12.66 0.70 17.76
N PHE A 73 -13.37 1.84 17.71
CA PHE A 73 -14.04 2.46 18.85
C PHE A 73 -15.28 3.26 18.44
N ARG A 74 -16.27 3.43 19.33
CA ARG A 74 -17.49 4.22 19.07
C ARG A 74 -17.20 5.73 18.89
N PRO A 75 -17.94 6.44 18.03
CA PRO A 75 -17.61 7.82 17.64
C PRO A 75 -17.68 8.86 18.75
N PHE A 76 -18.53 8.67 19.77
CA PHE A 76 -18.83 9.72 20.74
C PHE A 76 -18.51 9.27 22.17
N LEU A 77 -17.42 9.79 22.73
CA LEU A 77 -17.00 9.70 24.14
C LEU A 77 -17.36 8.35 24.82
N PRO A 78 -16.84 7.21 24.31
CA PRO A 78 -17.31 5.87 24.66
C PRO A 78 -17.22 5.47 26.13
N THR A 79 -16.37 6.15 26.91
CA THR A 79 -16.09 5.93 28.33
C THR A 79 -16.97 6.78 29.26
N TRP A 80 -17.69 7.76 28.73
CA TRP A 80 -18.45 8.72 29.53
C TRP A 80 -19.81 8.16 29.98
N GLN A 81 -20.29 8.65 31.12
CA GLN A 81 -21.65 8.35 31.61
C GLN A 81 -22.70 9.12 30.78
N PRO A 82 -23.94 8.62 30.63
CA PRO A 82 -24.91 9.16 29.69
C PRO A 82 -25.26 10.65 29.91
N VAL A 83 -25.35 11.13 31.16
CA VAL A 83 -25.68 12.54 31.45
C VAL A 83 -24.58 13.52 30.98
N PRO A 84 -23.31 13.40 31.41
CA PRO A 84 -22.24 14.28 30.90
C PRO A 84 -21.98 14.06 29.40
N TRP A 85 -22.11 12.83 28.90
CA TRP A 85 -22.04 12.51 27.46
C TRP A 85 -23.06 13.33 26.66
N HIS A 86 -24.33 13.30 27.07
CA HIS A 86 -25.43 13.99 26.40
C HIS A 86 -25.25 15.51 26.39
N ASN A 87 -24.88 16.08 27.54
CA ASN A 87 -24.63 17.51 27.68
C ASN A 87 -23.44 17.99 26.82
N LYS A 88 -22.41 17.16 26.65
CA LYS A 88 -21.25 17.50 25.82
C LYS A 88 -21.54 17.30 24.33
N LEU A 89 -22.21 16.21 23.96
CA LEU A 89 -22.53 15.89 22.56
C LEU A 89 -23.59 16.83 21.96
N LYS A 90 -24.41 17.50 22.77
CA LYS A 90 -25.26 18.63 22.33
C LYS A 90 -24.50 19.81 21.72
N GLN A 91 -23.18 19.90 21.91
CA GLN A 91 -22.33 20.96 21.35
C GLN A 91 -21.78 20.60 19.95
N LYS A 92 -22.06 19.38 19.47
CA LYS A 92 -21.60 18.82 18.19
C LYS A 92 -22.14 19.61 17.00
N HIS A 93 -21.30 19.92 16.01
CA HIS A 93 -21.72 20.42 14.71
C HIS A 93 -22.33 19.29 13.86
N GLU A 94 -23.25 19.59 12.94
CA GLU A 94 -23.94 18.54 12.16
C GLU A 94 -22.95 17.64 11.40
N ASP A 95 -21.87 18.21 10.87
CA ASP A 95 -20.83 17.51 10.11
C ASP A 95 -19.77 16.78 10.97
N ASP A 96 -19.79 16.86 12.31
CA ASP A 96 -18.85 16.08 13.12
C ASP A 96 -19.15 14.58 13.02
N VAL A 97 -18.13 13.74 12.88
CA VAL A 97 -18.29 12.26 12.89
C VAL A 97 -17.72 11.62 14.16
N VAL A 98 -16.90 12.35 14.90
CA VAL A 98 -16.25 11.87 16.13
C VAL A 98 -16.15 12.97 17.17
N VAL A 99 -16.34 12.60 18.43
CA VAL A 99 -16.01 13.41 19.61
C VAL A 99 -15.23 12.52 20.57
N TYR A 100 -13.95 12.84 20.79
CA TYR A 100 -13.04 12.03 21.60
C TYR A 100 -12.28 12.84 22.64
N GLU A 101 -11.81 12.14 23.67
CA GLU A 101 -10.92 12.65 24.70
C GLU A 101 -9.49 12.22 24.36
N ASP A 102 -8.54 13.14 24.40
CA ASP A 102 -7.12 12.88 24.14
C ASP A 102 -6.38 12.35 25.39
N LEU A 103 -5.04 12.29 25.35
CA LEU A 103 -4.22 11.85 26.51
C LEU A 103 -3.94 12.97 27.53
N ALA A 104 -4.27 14.22 27.20
CA ALA A 104 -4.25 15.37 28.11
C ALA A 104 -5.57 15.51 28.91
N GLY A 105 -6.67 14.96 28.39
CA GLY A 105 -8.02 15.08 28.94
C GLY A 105 -8.87 16.14 28.22
N GLU A 106 -8.41 16.66 27.08
CA GLU A 106 -9.17 17.62 26.28
C GLU A 106 -10.14 16.91 25.33
N VAL A 107 -11.31 17.53 25.11
CA VAL A 107 -12.39 16.95 24.28
C VAL A 107 -12.41 17.63 22.92
N HIS A 108 -12.08 16.86 21.90
CA HIS A 108 -11.98 17.29 20.51
C HIS A 108 -13.20 16.85 19.70
N PHE A 109 -13.69 17.76 18.85
CA PHE A 109 -14.75 17.51 17.86
C PHE A 109 -14.09 17.47 16.48
N SER A 110 -14.45 16.49 15.65
CA SER A 110 -13.92 16.39 14.29
C SER A 110 -14.95 15.85 13.31
N LYS A 111 -15.01 16.52 12.15
CA LYS A 111 -15.70 16.07 10.93
C LYS A 111 -14.97 14.99 10.15
N HIS A 112 -13.72 14.71 10.51
CA HIS A 112 -12.83 13.78 9.81
C HIS A 112 -12.69 12.43 10.50
N LEU A 113 -12.61 11.36 9.70
CA LEU A 113 -12.37 10.00 10.18
C LEU A 113 -11.01 9.89 10.90
N PRO A 114 -10.96 9.38 12.15
CA PRO A 114 -9.72 9.18 12.88
C PRO A 114 -8.73 8.25 12.19
N GLN A 115 -7.44 8.54 12.41
CA GLN A 115 -6.33 7.64 12.08
C GLN A 115 -5.81 6.94 13.35
N PRO A 116 -5.28 5.70 13.25
CA PRO A 116 -5.18 4.91 12.04
C PRO A 116 -6.50 4.21 11.69
N ASN A 117 -6.78 4.07 10.39
CA ASN A 117 -7.80 3.14 9.87
C ASN A 117 -7.25 2.38 8.64
N ASN A 118 -8.00 1.38 8.17
CA ASN A 118 -7.57 0.45 7.11
C ASN A 118 -8.23 0.74 5.74
N LEU A 119 -8.90 1.88 5.59
CA LEU A 119 -9.53 2.27 4.32
C LEU A 119 -8.50 2.93 3.39
N ASN A 120 -8.68 2.77 2.08
CA ASN A 120 -8.00 3.63 1.10
C ASN A 120 -8.58 5.06 1.17
N ASN A 121 -7.79 6.05 0.73
CA ASN A 121 -8.14 7.48 0.86
C ASN A 121 -9.49 7.84 0.22
N LEU A 122 -9.84 7.19 -0.89
CA LEU A 122 -11.10 7.46 -1.59
C LEU A 122 -12.30 6.92 -0.81
N LEU A 123 -12.26 5.66 -0.35
CA LEU A 123 -13.30 5.09 0.50
C LEU A 123 -13.42 5.84 1.83
N ALA A 124 -12.29 6.23 2.45
CA ALA A 124 -12.29 7.03 3.67
C ALA A 124 -13.05 8.36 3.46
N LEU A 125 -12.73 9.13 2.41
CA LEU A 125 -13.41 10.40 2.11
C LEU A 125 -14.91 10.23 1.79
N ARG A 126 -15.27 9.14 1.11
CA ARG A 126 -16.67 8.85 0.75
C ARG A 126 -17.48 8.40 1.98
N LEU A 127 -16.95 7.48 2.78
CA LEU A 127 -17.57 6.99 4.01
C LEU A 127 -17.61 8.05 5.11
N GLU A 128 -16.63 8.94 5.20
CA GLU A 128 -16.68 10.12 6.08
C GLU A 128 -17.92 10.97 5.78
N ARG A 129 -18.12 11.34 4.51
CA ARG A 129 -19.31 12.11 4.07
C ARG A 129 -20.62 11.36 4.28
N TRP A 130 -20.62 10.04 4.16
CA TRP A 130 -21.79 9.21 4.45
C TRP A 130 -22.10 9.16 5.95
N LEU A 131 -21.08 8.97 6.80
CA LEU A 131 -21.19 9.00 8.26
C LEU A 131 -21.70 10.35 8.76
N GLN A 132 -21.32 11.47 8.13
CA GLN A 132 -21.87 12.80 8.41
C GLN A 132 -23.40 12.85 8.25
N LEU A 133 -24.00 12.07 7.35
CA LEU A 133 -25.46 11.98 7.20
C LEU A 133 -26.10 11.10 8.28
N MET A 134 -25.43 9.99 8.63
CA MET A 134 -25.94 8.99 9.57
C MET A 134 -25.80 9.43 11.04
N LEU A 135 -24.78 10.24 11.35
CA LEU A 135 -24.41 10.70 12.70
C LEU A 135 -24.84 12.16 12.98
N ARG A 136 -25.82 12.68 12.25
CA ARG A 136 -26.46 13.97 12.56
C ARG A 136 -27.23 13.92 13.87
N TRP A 137 -27.17 15.01 14.62
CA TRP A 137 -27.90 15.11 15.89
C TRP A 137 -29.39 15.23 15.64
N SER A 138 -29.80 16.17 14.77
CA SER A 138 -31.20 16.40 14.39
C SER A 138 -31.85 15.14 13.79
N PRO A 139 -32.91 14.57 14.41
CA PRO A 139 -33.61 13.40 13.87
C PRO A 139 -34.31 13.67 12.53
N GLN A 140 -34.60 14.93 12.20
CA GLN A 140 -35.28 15.31 10.96
C GLN A 140 -34.30 15.43 9.77
N ASP A 141 -33.06 15.86 10.05
CA ASP A 141 -32.02 16.07 9.04
C ASP A 141 -31.11 14.83 8.85
N ARG A 142 -31.23 13.82 9.73
CA ARG A 142 -30.45 12.57 9.70
C ARG A 142 -30.85 11.71 8.51
N GLY A 143 -29.86 11.22 7.76
CA GLY A 143 -30.04 10.45 6.53
C GLY A 143 -30.38 11.27 5.27
N LYS A 144 -30.64 12.58 5.40
CA LYS A 144 -30.98 13.48 4.26
C LYS A 144 -29.76 14.21 3.70
N ASP A 145 -29.68 14.41 2.39
CA ASP A 145 -28.63 15.24 1.81
C ASP A 145 -28.85 16.74 2.10
N THR A 146 -27.80 17.54 2.18
CA THR A 146 -27.84 18.99 2.44
C THR A 146 -28.70 19.74 1.42
N LYS A 147 -28.77 19.24 0.18
CA LYS A 147 -29.69 19.76 -0.86
C LYS A 147 -31.17 19.52 -0.53
N GLN A 148 -31.51 18.35 0.03
CA GLN A 148 -32.88 18.03 0.44
C GLN A 148 -33.31 18.92 1.60
N ILE A 149 -32.44 19.07 2.60
CA ILE A 149 -32.64 19.94 3.76
C ILE A 149 -32.89 21.38 3.32
N PHE A 150 -32.12 21.89 2.35
CA PHE A 150 -32.33 23.24 1.82
C PHE A 150 -33.67 23.39 1.09
N ASN A 151 -34.03 22.42 0.24
CA ASN A 151 -35.31 22.42 -0.49
C ASN A 151 -36.52 22.32 0.45
N GLU A 152 -36.46 21.46 1.48
CA GLU A 152 -37.50 21.35 2.50
C GLU A 152 -37.61 22.64 3.33
N ARG A 153 -36.49 23.25 3.75
CA ARG A 153 -36.49 24.52 4.51
C ARG A 153 -36.97 25.72 3.68
N LEU A 154 -36.84 25.68 2.35
CA LEU A 154 -37.44 26.66 1.44
C LEU A 154 -38.96 26.45 1.28
N ASN A 155 -39.40 25.21 1.06
CA ASN A 155 -40.82 24.88 0.88
C ASN A 155 -41.62 25.06 2.18
N GLY A 156 -41.05 24.69 3.34
CA GLY A 156 -41.65 24.89 4.66
C GLY A 156 -41.79 26.35 5.10
N LYS A 157 -41.17 27.31 4.39
CA LYS A 157 -41.39 28.75 4.58
C LYS A 157 -42.55 29.33 3.76
N LYS A 158 -43.15 28.56 2.84
CA LYS A 158 -44.37 28.97 2.10
C LYS A 158 -45.66 28.47 2.75
N SER A 159 -45.60 27.54 3.69
CA SER A 159 -46.77 26.86 4.28
C SER A 159 -47.40 27.57 5.48
N THR A 160 -47.26 28.90 5.62
CA THR A 160 -47.95 29.71 6.64
C THR A 160 -49.01 30.67 6.09
N GLU A 161 -49.18 30.78 4.77
CA GLU A 161 -50.32 31.49 4.18
C GLU A 161 -50.98 30.70 3.04
N LYS A 162 -52.31 30.57 3.14
CA LYS A 162 -53.25 30.02 2.16
C LYS A 162 -53.14 28.51 1.89
N GLY A 163 -54.06 27.77 2.51
CA GLY A 163 -54.48 26.48 1.97
C GLY A 163 -55.38 26.68 0.75
N ASN A 164 -55.18 25.85 -0.28
CA ASN A 164 -56.26 25.27 -1.09
C ASN A 164 -55.74 24.05 -1.87
N LYS A 165 -56.67 23.17 -2.27
CA LYS A 165 -56.41 21.89 -2.95
C LYS A 165 -56.14 22.07 -4.45
N SER A 166 -55.21 21.27 -4.98
CA SER A 166 -55.16 20.71 -6.36
C SER A 166 -53.83 19.94 -6.48
N GLU A 167 -53.83 18.62 -6.52
CA GLU A 167 -53.90 17.77 -7.73
C GLU A 167 -52.51 17.44 -8.32
N GLU A 168 -52.48 16.38 -9.14
CA GLU A 168 -51.29 15.59 -9.47
C GLU A 168 -50.30 16.34 -10.38
N GLY A 169 -49.00 16.02 -10.21
CA GLY A 169 -47.93 16.63 -10.98
C GLY A 169 -46.58 16.00 -10.71
N ASP A 170 -46.29 14.88 -11.37
CA ASP A 170 -44.97 14.23 -11.34
C ASP A 170 -43.86 15.23 -11.67
N THR A 171 -43.03 15.54 -10.68
CA THR A 171 -41.80 16.31 -10.87
C THR A 171 -40.67 15.58 -10.14
N GLN A 172 -39.98 14.70 -10.85
CA GLN A 172 -38.86 13.91 -10.32
C GLN A 172 -37.67 14.80 -9.94
N SER A 173 -37.69 15.30 -8.71
CA SER A 173 -36.51 15.75 -7.97
C SER A 173 -35.95 14.52 -7.23
N SER A 174 -35.02 13.78 -7.84
CA SER A 174 -34.44 12.57 -7.24
C SER A 174 -33.65 12.88 -5.96
N SER A 175 -34.33 12.78 -4.82
CA SER A 175 -33.78 13.00 -3.50
C SER A 175 -32.96 11.78 -3.06
N THR A 176 -31.67 11.74 -3.42
CA THR A 176 -30.78 10.60 -3.11
C THR A 176 -30.73 10.29 -1.61
N THR A 177 -31.24 9.12 -1.22
CA THR A 177 -31.27 8.66 0.17
C THR A 177 -29.88 8.30 0.72
N CYS A 178 -29.77 8.12 2.04
CA CYS A 178 -28.53 7.64 2.66
C CYS A 178 -28.13 6.22 2.21
N PHE A 179 -29.09 5.37 1.81
CA PHE A 179 -28.81 4.03 1.28
C PHE A 179 -28.30 4.09 -0.16
N GLU A 180 -28.95 4.85 -1.05
CA GLU A 180 -28.42 5.07 -2.41
C GLU A 180 -26.99 5.63 -2.42
N LYS A 181 -26.64 6.48 -1.43
CA LYS A 181 -25.27 6.97 -1.26
C LYS A 181 -24.30 5.92 -0.76
N LEU A 182 -24.77 4.89 -0.04
CA LEU A 182 -23.95 3.73 0.34
C LEU A 182 -23.76 2.80 -0.85
N ASP A 183 -24.83 2.51 -1.60
CA ASP A 183 -24.79 1.70 -2.81
C ASP A 183 -23.80 2.30 -3.82
N GLN A 184 -23.87 3.60 -4.08
CA GLN A 184 -22.88 4.36 -4.88
C GLN A 184 -21.43 4.30 -4.38
N ILE A 185 -21.18 3.88 -3.14
CA ILE A 185 -19.82 3.67 -2.58
C ILE A 185 -19.41 2.20 -2.72
N LEU A 186 -20.36 1.26 -2.59
CA LEU A 186 -20.14 -0.18 -2.72
C LEU A 186 -19.95 -0.60 -4.18
N ASP A 187 -20.65 0.05 -5.11
CA ASP A 187 -20.53 -0.16 -6.57
C ASP A 187 -19.23 0.40 -7.17
N LEU A 188 -18.34 1.00 -6.36
CA LEU A 188 -17.08 1.56 -6.84
C LEU A 188 -16.05 0.47 -7.15
N LYS A 189 -15.74 0.31 -8.43
CA LYS A 189 -14.57 -0.43 -8.91
C LYS A 189 -13.31 0.42 -8.75
N LEU A 190 -12.32 -0.07 -8.00
CA LEU A 190 -11.14 0.70 -7.61
C LEU A 190 -9.84 0.08 -8.14
N VAL A 191 -8.92 0.89 -8.67
CA VAL A 191 -7.55 0.44 -9.02
C VAL A 191 -6.56 1.07 -8.05
N HIS A 192 -5.71 0.24 -7.44
CA HIS A 192 -4.64 0.67 -6.54
C HIS A 192 -3.31 0.70 -7.28
N VAL A 193 -2.64 1.86 -7.26
CA VAL A 193 -1.37 2.08 -7.97
C VAL A 193 -0.31 2.51 -6.96
N LEU A 194 0.72 1.67 -6.77
CA LEU A 194 1.86 1.97 -5.91
C LEU A 194 2.95 2.66 -6.73
N ASN A 195 3.24 3.92 -6.41
CA ASN A 195 4.34 4.65 -7.02
C ASN A 195 5.66 4.15 -6.42
N MET A 196 6.48 3.47 -7.22
CA MET A 196 7.75 2.89 -6.75
C MET A 196 8.87 3.92 -6.55
N THR A 197 8.67 5.18 -6.98
CA THR A 197 9.60 6.30 -6.74
C THR A 197 9.30 7.02 -5.41
N SER A 198 8.03 7.24 -5.07
CA SER A 198 7.63 7.89 -3.80
C SER A 198 7.24 6.93 -2.67
N ALA A 199 7.04 5.65 -2.97
CA ALA A 199 6.42 4.65 -2.10
C ALA A 199 4.96 4.97 -1.69
N GLU A 200 4.28 5.87 -2.40
CA GLU A 200 2.92 6.29 -2.08
C GLU A 200 1.84 5.48 -2.84
N MET A 201 0.75 5.20 -2.14
CA MET A 201 -0.37 4.38 -2.61
C MET A 201 -1.51 5.29 -3.12
N CYS A 202 -1.65 5.41 -4.43
CA CYS A 202 -2.78 6.09 -5.07
C CYS A 202 -3.95 5.11 -5.28
N THR A 203 -5.19 5.61 -5.30
CA THR A 203 -6.39 4.79 -5.57
C THR A 203 -7.37 5.58 -6.44
N TYR A 204 -7.71 5.00 -7.59
CA TYR A 204 -8.54 5.63 -8.61
C TYR A 204 -9.85 4.85 -8.76
N SER A 205 -10.98 5.56 -8.89
CA SER A 205 -12.26 4.94 -9.26
C SER A 205 -12.34 4.80 -10.76
N VAL A 206 -12.67 3.60 -11.23
CA VAL A 206 -12.68 3.22 -12.65
C VAL A 206 -14.10 2.88 -13.10
N LYS A 207 -14.44 3.25 -14.33
CA LYS A 207 -15.69 2.86 -15.01
C LYS A 207 -15.45 1.75 -16.04
N ASP A 208 -16.52 1.05 -16.42
CA ASP A 208 -16.45 -0.14 -17.27
C ASP A 208 -15.79 0.09 -18.66
N GLU A 209 -15.88 1.30 -19.20
CA GLU A 209 -15.31 1.69 -20.51
C GLU A 209 -13.94 2.41 -20.40
N GLU A 210 -13.35 2.54 -19.20
CA GLU A 210 -12.09 3.26 -19.01
C GLU A 210 -10.86 2.40 -19.33
N THR A 211 -9.98 2.94 -20.18
CA THR A 211 -8.75 2.29 -20.63
C THR A 211 -7.54 2.69 -19.79
N VAL A 212 -6.46 1.90 -19.86
CA VAL A 212 -5.18 2.20 -19.21
C VAL A 212 -4.67 3.61 -19.55
N ALA A 213 -4.85 4.09 -20.79
CA ALA A 213 -4.49 5.46 -21.18
C ALA A 213 -5.21 6.57 -20.38
N SER A 214 -6.48 6.34 -20.00
CA SER A 214 -7.24 7.26 -19.13
C SER A 214 -6.62 7.31 -17.73
N LEU A 215 -6.34 6.13 -17.15
CA LEU A 215 -5.67 6.01 -15.85
C LEU A 215 -4.26 6.64 -15.88
N GLN A 216 -3.46 6.41 -16.92
CA GLN A 216 -2.14 7.05 -17.07
C GLN A 216 -2.23 8.58 -17.07
N THR A 217 -3.31 9.15 -17.62
CA THR A 217 -3.55 10.60 -17.60
C THR A 217 -3.89 11.11 -16.18
N GLN A 218 -4.67 10.35 -15.41
CA GLN A 218 -4.94 10.67 -14.00
C GLN A 218 -3.66 10.55 -13.14
N ILE A 219 -2.88 9.48 -13.33
CA ILE A 219 -1.59 9.27 -12.69
C ILE A 219 -0.61 10.40 -13.04
N ALA A 220 -0.62 10.91 -14.28
CA ALA A 220 0.28 12.00 -14.68
C ALA A 220 0.01 13.30 -13.91
N HIS A 221 -1.27 13.58 -13.62
CA HIS A 221 -1.67 14.72 -12.80
C HIS A 221 -1.17 14.57 -11.36
N ASP A 222 -1.39 13.39 -10.75
CA ASP A 222 -1.14 13.18 -9.31
C ASP A 222 0.33 12.85 -8.97
N SER A 223 1.06 12.17 -9.86
CA SER A 223 2.47 11.77 -9.65
C SER A 223 3.50 12.68 -10.32
N HIS A 224 3.04 13.58 -11.21
CA HIS A 224 3.87 14.39 -12.10
C HIS A 224 4.78 13.59 -13.07
N ILE A 225 4.57 12.28 -13.23
CA ILE A 225 5.27 11.44 -14.21
C ILE A 225 4.49 11.49 -15.55
N PRO A 226 5.08 11.96 -16.67
CA PRO A 226 4.39 12.01 -17.96
C PRO A 226 3.95 10.62 -18.44
N SER A 227 2.77 10.49 -19.05
CA SER A 227 2.19 9.19 -19.45
C SER A 227 3.11 8.33 -20.34
N ALA A 228 3.95 8.95 -21.18
CA ALA A 228 4.93 8.25 -22.01
C ALA A 228 6.10 7.64 -21.21
N SER A 229 6.36 8.14 -20.00
CA SER A 229 7.41 7.68 -19.08
C SER A 229 6.87 6.72 -18.01
N GLN A 230 5.56 6.55 -17.92
CA GLN A 230 4.93 5.63 -16.97
C GLN A 230 5.01 4.20 -17.47
N GLU A 231 5.59 3.33 -16.66
CA GLU A 231 5.52 1.88 -16.84
C GLU A 231 4.69 1.27 -15.71
N LEU A 232 3.51 0.74 -16.07
CA LEU A 232 2.57 0.12 -15.14
C LEU A 232 2.74 -1.40 -15.23
N LEU A 233 3.22 -2.02 -14.14
CA LEU A 233 3.41 -3.46 -14.05
C LEU A 233 2.39 -4.10 -13.11
N LEU A 234 1.86 -5.25 -13.51
CA LEU A 234 1.16 -6.18 -12.62
C LEU A 234 2.16 -7.03 -11.82
N GLU A 235 1.69 -7.64 -10.73
CA GLU A 235 2.45 -8.53 -9.84
C GLU A 235 3.22 -9.65 -10.57
N ALA A 236 2.72 -10.12 -11.71
CA ALA A 236 3.35 -11.12 -12.57
C ALA A 236 4.46 -10.57 -13.50
N GLY A 237 4.84 -9.29 -13.37
CA GLY A 237 5.78 -8.61 -14.28
C GLY A 237 5.25 -8.51 -15.71
N LEU A 238 3.95 -8.23 -15.84
CA LEU A 238 3.29 -7.93 -17.12
C LEU A 238 3.03 -6.43 -17.19
N ALA A 239 3.45 -5.79 -18.28
CA ALA A 239 3.15 -4.40 -18.54
C ALA A 239 1.69 -4.21 -18.98
N LEU A 240 1.03 -3.17 -18.49
CA LEU A 240 -0.30 -2.78 -18.91
C LEU A 240 -0.21 -1.89 -20.17
N GLU A 241 -0.53 -2.46 -21.33
CA GLU A 241 -0.60 -1.68 -22.57
C GLU A 241 -1.74 -0.64 -22.53
N PRO A 242 -1.57 0.56 -23.12
CA PRO A 242 -2.52 1.68 -23.01
C PRO A 242 -3.94 1.40 -23.52
N HIS A 243 -4.09 0.38 -24.39
CA HIS A 243 -5.35 0.00 -25.05
C HIS A 243 -6.14 -1.08 -24.30
N HIS A 244 -5.59 -1.68 -23.23
CA HIS A 244 -6.35 -2.63 -22.42
C HIS A 244 -7.42 -1.93 -21.55
N GLU A 245 -8.50 -2.65 -21.30
CA GLU A 245 -9.55 -2.26 -20.36
C GLU A 245 -9.08 -2.48 -18.92
N LEU A 246 -9.42 -1.54 -18.03
CA LEU A 246 -8.98 -1.58 -16.63
C LEU A 246 -9.73 -2.62 -15.77
N GLN A 247 -10.79 -3.26 -16.29
CA GLN A 247 -11.62 -4.20 -15.55
C GLN A 247 -10.82 -5.36 -14.93
N HIS A 248 -9.76 -5.83 -15.60
CA HIS A 248 -8.90 -6.91 -15.10
C HIS A 248 -7.99 -6.50 -13.93
N CYS A 249 -7.83 -5.20 -13.69
CA CYS A 249 -7.05 -4.65 -12.58
C CYS A 249 -7.94 -4.01 -11.50
N ALA A 250 -9.24 -3.88 -11.78
CA ALA A 250 -10.19 -3.19 -10.92
C ALA A 250 -10.70 -4.13 -9.83
N VAL A 251 -10.68 -3.61 -8.61
CA VAL A 251 -11.10 -4.27 -7.38
C VAL A 251 -12.57 -3.96 -7.14
N ASP A 252 -13.40 -5.00 -7.18
CA ASP A 252 -14.79 -4.94 -6.72
C ASP A 252 -14.85 -5.41 -5.25
N TYR A 253 -15.02 -4.46 -4.34
CA TYR A 253 -15.07 -4.72 -2.90
C TYR A 253 -16.37 -5.40 -2.45
N SER A 254 -17.40 -5.50 -3.29
CA SER A 254 -18.62 -6.28 -2.98
C SER A 254 -18.37 -7.79 -3.05
N LEU A 255 -17.38 -8.21 -3.86
CA LEU A 255 -17.06 -9.62 -4.14
C LEU A 255 -15.95 -10.18 -3.23
N ILE A 256 -15.23 -9.33 -2.51
CA ILE A 256 -14.08 -9.72 -1.69
C ILE A 256 -14.52 -10.08 -0.26
N ASP A 257 -14.37 -11.35 0.12
CA ASP A 257 -14.45 -11.75 1.52
C ASP A 257 -13.17 -11.31 2.27
N GLY A 258 -13.32 -10.84 3.51
CA GLY A 258 -12.24 -10.25 4.33
C GLY A 258 -11.10 -11.22 4.72
N ARG A 259 -11.11 -12.44 4.19
CA ARG A 259 -10.13 -13.51 4.42
C ARG A 259 -8.94 -13.41 3.44
N ARG A 260 -8.23 -12.29 3.45
CA ARG A 260 -6.95 -12.10 2.73
C ARG A 260 -6.98 -12.56 1.26
N ALA A 261 -8.01 -12.19 0.49
CA ALA A 261 -7.83 -12.16 -0.96
C ALA A 261 -6.69 -11.18 -1.27
N GLU A 262 -5.72 -11.60 -2.08
CA GLU A 262 -4.68 -10.69 -2.58
C GLU A 262 -5.38 -9.67 -3.47
N VAL A 263 -5.43 -8.42 -3.00
CA VAL A 263 -6.07 -7.32 -3.73
C VAL A 263 -5.12 -6.93 -4.86
N PRO A 264 -5.52 -7.06 -6.14
CA PRO A 264 -4.60 -6.87 -7.26
C PRO A 264 -3.97 -5.46 -7.23
N LEU A 265 -2.65 -5.43 -7.21
CA LEU A 265 -1.86 -4.20 -7.10
C LEU A 265 -1.15 -3.89 -8.42
N VAL A 266 -1.23 -2.63 -8.86
CA VAL A 266 -0.47 -2.11 -10.00
C VAL A 266 0.74 -1.34 -9.47
N PHE A 267 1.91 -1.57 -10.04
CA PHE A 267 3.16 -0.89 -9.69
C PHE A 267 3.51 0.12 -10.78
N LEU A 268 3.71 1.38 -10.39
CA LEU A 268 4.13 2.45 -11.27
C LEU A 268 5.64 2.67 -11.16
N PHE A 269 6.32 2.53 -12.29
CA PHE A 269 7.73 2.86 -12.49
C PHE A 269 7.87 4.05 -13.44
N ASN A 270 8.93 4.83 -13.25
CA ASN A 270 9.30 5.92 -14.14
C ASN A 270 10.47 5.48 -15.03
N ARG A 271 10.22 5.34 -16.34
CA ARG A 271 11.24 4.99 -17.35
C ARG A 271 12.32 6.07 -17.52
N SER A 272 12.06 7.30 -17.09
CA SER A 272 13.05 8.39 -17.12
C SER A 272 14.01 8.37 -15.92
N CYS A 273 13.82 7.47 -14.94
CA CYS A 273 14.67 7.36 -13.76
C CYS A 273 15.59 6.13 -13.85
N CYS A 274 16.88 6.37 -14.13
CA CYS A 274 17.93 5.34 -14.06
C CYS A 274 18.45 5.09 -12.64
N SER A 275 18.04 5.90 -11.65
CA SER A 275 18.26 5.67 -10.22
C SER A 275 16.99 6.01 -9.43
N TYR A 276 16.76 5.25 -8.35
CA TYR A 276 15.58 5.41 -7.48
C TYR A 276 16.04 5.86 -6.09
N GLU A 277 16.28 7.17 -5.93
CA GLU A 277 16.32 7.78 -4.60
C GLU A 277 14.92 7.74 -3.99
N LEU A 278 14.67 6.83 -3.04
CA LEU A 278 13.36 6.71 -2.39
C LEU A 278 13.05 7.96 -1.55
N LYS A 279 12.13 8.77 -2.05
CA LYS A 279 11.59 9.94 -1.32
C LYS A 279 10.49 9.50 -0.37
N PHE A 280 10.86 8.70 0.63
CA PHE A 280 9.91 8.14 1.60
C PHE A 280 9.29 9.27 2.46
N SER A 281 8.00 9.52 2.29
CA SER A 281 7.25 10.41 3.18
C SER A 281 7.01 9.70 4.52
N PRO A 282 7.52 10.20 5.66
CA PRO A 282 7.40 9.50 6.94
C PRO A 282 5.93 9.42 7.36
N ARG A 283 5.42 8.19 7.55
CA ARG A 283 4.03 7.93 7.96
C ARG A 283 3.67 8.76 9.18
N ILE A 284 2.64 9.60 9.06
CA ILE A 284 2.14 10.44 10.16
C ILE A 284 1.71 9.53 11.30
N LEU A 285 2.47 9.57 12.40
CA LEU A 285 2.19 8.75 13.56
C LEU A 285 0.91 9.23 14.28
N PRO A 286 0.05 8.32 14.75
CA PRO A 286 -1.14 8.68 15.52
C PRO A 286 -0.77 9.56 16.72
N GLU A 287 -1.65 10.50 17.06
CA GLU A 287 -1.47 11.47 18.14
C GLU A 287 -0.99 10.83 19.45
N ASN A 288 -1.66 9.77 19.90
CA ASN A 288 -1.29 9.00 21.10
C ASN A 288 0.13 8.43 21.05
N ILE A 289 0.62 8.03 19.86
CA ILE A 289 1.96 7.49 19.67
C ILE A 289 3.01 8.61 19.76
N ARG A 290 2.73 9.77 19.14
CA ARG A 290 3.58 10.97 19.27
C ARG A 290 3.67 11.43 20.71
N PHE A 291 2.53 11.44 21.41
CA PHE A 291 2.42 11.82 22.82
C PHE A 291 3.25 10.91 23.75
N ILE A 292 3.20 9.59 23.55
CA ILE A 292 4.01 8.65 24.34
C ILE A 292 5.50 8.71 23.99
N GLN A 293 5.88 9.15 22.79
CA GLN A 293 7.29 9.41 22.47
C GLN A 293 7.85 10.61 23.24
N THR A 294 7.03 11.64 23.49
CA THR A 294 7.43 12.79 24.31
C THR A 294 7.38 12.49 25.81
N GLU A 295 6.40 11.72 26.28
CA GLU A 295 6.21 11.42 27.72
C GLU A 295 6.10 9.90 28.03
N PRO A 296 7.12 9.06 27.75
CA PRO A 296 7.01 7.59 27.87
C PRO A 296 6.83 7.09 29.31
N LYS A 297 7.15 7.91 30.30
CA LYS A 297 7.00 7.64 31.74
C LYS A 297 5.63 8.07 32.31
N ARG A 298 4.77 8.70 31.50
CA ARG A 298 3.45 9.15 31.98
C ARG A 298 2.55 7.96 32.28
N MET A 299 2.00 7.95 33.48
CA MET A 299 1.04 6.94 33.92
C MET A 299 -0.30 7.18 33.21
N LEU A 300 -0.70 6.26 32.34
CA LEU A 300 -1.96 6.32 31.60
C LEU A 300 -3.00 5.38 32.22
N PRO A 301 -4.31 5.70 32.17
CA PRO A 301 -5.36 4.77 32.56
C PRO A 301 -5.42 3.58 31.59
N TYR A 302 -5.94 2.43 32.05
CA TYR A 302 -5.99 1.18 31.27
C TYR A 302 -6.68 1.34 29.89
N SER A 303 -7.71 2.17 29.79
CA SER A 303 -8.40 2.48 28.52
C SER A 303 -7.45 3.15 27.50
N ALA A 304 -6.69 4.14 27.94
CA ALA A 304 -5.70 4.85 27.13
C ALA A 304 -4.49 3.96 26.77
N GLN A 305 -3.98 3.17 27.72
CA GLN A 305 -2.96 2.17 27.45
C GLN A 305 -3.42 1.20 26.36
N ARG A 306 -4.64 0.64 26.48
CA ARG A 306 -5.19 -0.30 25.49
C ARG A 306 -5.30 0.34 24.10
N ARG A 307 -5.76 1.59 24.00
CA ARG A 307 -5.83 2.31 22.71
C ARG A 307 -4.43 2.48 22.12
N THR A 308 -3.46 2.91 22.92
CA THR A 308 -2.11 3.24 22.42
C THR A 308 -1.27 2.00 22.09
N TYR A 309 -1.33 0.93 22.90
CA TYR A 309 -0.68 -0.34 22.59
C TYR A 309 -1.25 -0.95 21.29
N GLY A 310 -2.57 -0.86 21.08
CA GLY A 310 -3.22 -1.29 19.84
C GLY A 310 -2.78 -0.47 18.63
N GLN A 311 -2.70 0.85 18.75
CA GLN A 311 -2.20 1.75 17.69
C GLN A 311 -0.70 1.55 17.40
N ALA A 312 0.10 1.21 18.41
CA ALA A 312 1.53 0.91 18.23
C ALA A 312 1.74 -0.39 17.44
N TRP A 313 1.04 -1.46 17.84
CA TRP A 313 1.03 -2.71 17.09
C TRP A 313 0.51 -2.53 15.66
N HIS A 314 -0.59 -1.78 15.48
CA HIS A 314 -1.12 -1.44 14.16
C HIS A 314 -0.10 -0.70 13.30
N THR A 315 0.61 0.28 13.86
CA THR A 315 1.65 1.04 13.13
C THR A 315 2.80 0.13 12.68
N ILE A 316 3.28 -0.77 13.55
CA ILE A 316 4.34 -1.74 13.20
C ILE A 316 3.85 -2.72 12.13
N ARG A 317 2.62 -3.21 12.25
CA ARG A 317 2.00 -4.09 11.25
C ARG A 317 1.83 -3.37 9.90
N ALA A 318 1.42 -2.11 9.89
CA ALA A 318 1.29 -1.31 8.67
C ALA A 318 2.65 -1.12 7.97
N LEU A 319 3.73 -0.86 8.72
CA LEU A 319 5.09 -0.81 8.18
C LEU A 319 5.52 -2.16 7.55
N LYS A 320 5.12 -3.29 8.16
CA LYS A 320 5.33 -4.63 7.56
C LYS A 320 4.55 -4.81 6.26
N GLU A 321 3.27 -4.41 6.24
CA GLU A 321 2.43 -4.48 5.04
C GLU A 321 2.96 -3.58 3.91
N ASP A 322 3.49 -2.39 4.22
CA ASP A 322 4.08 -1.48 3.22
C ASP A 322 5.40 -2.01 2.68
N TRP A 323 6.27 -2.58 3.53
CA TRP A 323 7.51 -3.25 3.11
C TRP A 323 7.23 -4.43 2.16
N LEU A 324 6.22 -5.27 2.47
CA LEU A 324 5.82 -6.39 1.62
C LEU A 324 5.36 -5.93 0.23
N LYS A 325 4.58 -4.84 0.13
CA LYS A 325 4.15 -4.28 -1.17
C LYS A 325 5.32 -3.75 -2.00
N LEU A 326 6.29 -3.09 -1.36
CA LEU A 326 7.52 -2.63 -2.04
C LEU A 326 8.35 -3.81 -2.56
N GLN A 327 8.48 -4.88 -1.77
CA GLN A 327 9.14 -6.12 -2.19
C GLN A 327 8.40 -6.79 -3.37
N GLN A 328 7.06 -6.79 -3.35
CA GLN A 328 6.22 -7.30 -4.44
C GLN A 328 6.41 -6.48 -5.74
N GLY A 329 6.52 -5.15 -5.63
CA GLY A 329 6.84 -4.27 -6.77
C GLY A 329 8.23 -4.54 -7.34
N GLN A 330 9.25 -4.69 -6.48
CA GLN A 330 10.59 -5.08 -6.92
C GLN A 330 10.58 -6.44 -7.63
N LYS A 331 9.83 -7.43 -7.11
CA LYS A 331 9.64 -8.73 -7.75
C LYS A 331 8.94 -8.60 -9.11
N ALA A 332 7.93 -7.74 -9.26
CA ALA A 332 7.26 -7.47 -10.53
C ALA A 332 8.23 -6.86 -11.57
N ALA A 333 9.09 -5.92 -11.16
CA ALA A 333 10.15 -5.37 -12.02
C ALA A 333 11.15 -6.45 -12.48
N ILE A 334 11.61 -7.30 -11.56
CA ILE A 334 12.50 -8.43 -11.90
C ILE A 334 11.81 -9.40 -12.88
N MET A 335 10.53 -9.74 -12.66
CA MET A 335 9.77 -10.60 -13.57
C MET A 335 9.62 -9.98 -14.97
N SER A 336 9.47 -8.65 -15.07
CA SER A 336 9.49 -7.92 -16.34
C SER A 336 10.89 -7.97 -16.99
N LEU A 337 11.95 -7.67 -16.24
CA LEU A 337 13.34 -7.74 -16.71
C LEU A 337 13.70 -9.12 -17.27
N LEU A 338 13.32 -10.19 -16.58
CA LEU A 338 13.58 -11.57 -17.02
C LEU A 338 12.80 -11.92 -18.29
N ARG A 339 11.58 -11.38 -18.46
CA ARG A 339 10.79 -11.52 -19.69
C ARG A 339 11.47 -10.81 -20.86
N GLN A 340 11.95 -9.58 -20.66
CA GLN A 340 12.66 -8.81 -21.68
C GLN A 340 14.01 -9.44 -22.03
N ASN A 341 14.79 -9.89 -21.05
CA ASN A 341 16.02 -10.66 -21.28
C ASN A 341 15.73 -11.94 -22.09
N GLY A 342 14.64 -12.64 -21.80
CA GLY A 342 14.21 -13.81 -22.57
C GLY A 342 13.84 -13.50 -24.04
N LEU A 343 13.32 -12.30 -24.32
CA LEU A 343 13.06 -11.83 -25.69
C LEU A 343 14.37 -11.44 -26.40
N LEU A 344 15.19 -10.62 -25.75
CA LEU A 344 16.49 -10.16 -26.28
C LEU A 344 17.44 -11.34 -26.54
N SER A 345 17.39 -12.38 -25.70
CA SER A 345 18.16 -13.62 -25.89
C SER A 345 17.75 -14.39 -27.16
N LYS A 346 16.47 -14.36 -27.54
CA LYS A 346 16.00 -14.96 -28.81
C LYS A 346 16.54 -14.15 -30.00
N GLN A 347 16.41 -12.83 -29.94
CA GLN A 347 16.91 -11.92 -30.98
C GLN A 347 18.44 -12.05 -31.15
N LYS A 348 19.21 -12.18 -30.06
CA LYS A 348 20.66 -12.46 -30.09
C LYS A 348 20.94 -13.76 -30.85
N ASN A 349 20.24 -14.84 -30.53
CA ASN A 349 20.46 -16.14 -31.16
C ASN A 349 20.10 -16.13 -32.66
N GLU A 350 19.04 -15.41 -33.03
CA GLU A 350 18.66 -15.19 -34.44
C GLU A 350 19.72 -14.36 -35.18
N MET A 351 20.19 -13.25 -34.58
CA MET A 351 21.26 -12.40 -35.12
C MET A 351 22.54 -13.21 -35.36
N VAL A 352 23.01 -13.94 -34.35
CA VAL A 352 24.24 -14.77 -34.44
C VAL A 352 24.08 -15.86 -35.50
N SER A 353 22.91 -16.49 -35.62
CA SER A 353 22.65 -17.50 -36.66
C SER A 353 22.67 -16.91 -38.08
N VAL A 354 22.03 -15.75 -38.29
CA VAL A 354 22.05 -15.03 -39.57
C VAL A 354 23.48 -14.59 -39.91
N HIS A 355 24.21 -14.10 -38.92
CA HIS A 355 25.60 -13.67 -39.05
C HIS A 355 26.56 -14.81 -39.44
N GLN A 356 26.48 -15.96 -38.77
CA GLN A 356 27.27 -17.15 -39.12
C GLN A 356 27.01 -17.60 -40.57
N ARG A 357 25.74 -17.56 -41.02
CA ARG A 357 25.37 -17.87 -42.40
C ARG A 357 25.92 -16.84 -43.39
N LEU A 358 25.88 -15.54 -43.08
CA LEU A 358 26.48 -14.49 -43.89
C LEU A 358 28.00 -14.70 -44.04
N LYS A 359 28.70 -14.93 -42.92
CA LYS A 359 30.15 -15.20 -42.91
C LYS A 359 30.51 -16.40 -43.78
N ALA A 360 29.84 -17.54 -43.62
CA ALA A 360 30.09 -18.72 -44.44
C ALA A 360 29.80 -18.48 -45.94
N THR A 361 28.80 -17.66 -46.26
CA THR A 361 28.47 -17.29 -47.65
C THR A 361 29.54 -16.37 -48.25
N LEU A 362 30.05 -15.41 -47.48
CA LEU A 362 31.15 -14.52 -47.90
C LEU A 362 32.49 -15.26 -48.04
N GLU A 363 32.80 -16.20 -47.14
CA GLU A 363 33.99 -17.07 -47.26
C GLU A 363 33.91 -17.93 -48.52
N PHE A 364 32.75 -18.55 -48.79
CA PHE A 364 32.52 -19.32 -50.02
C PHE A 364 32.61 -18.45 -51.29
N PHE A 365 31.96 -17.27 -51.29
CA PHE A 365 32.00 -16.34 -52.41
C PHE A 365 33.42 -15.83 -52.70
N THR A 366 34.14 -15.39 -51.67
CA THR A 366 35.53 -14.90 -51.78
C THR A 366 36.45 -16.00 -52.31
N THR A 367 36.28 -17.24 -51.83
CA THR A 367 37.05 -18.40 -52.31
C THR A 367 36.76 -18.69 -53.79
N SER A 368 35.49 -18.68 -54.20
CA SER A 368 35.10 -18.88 -55.60
C SER A 368 35.68 -17.77 -56.50
N LEU A 369 35.55 -16.52 -56.08
CA LEU A 369 36.03 -15.35 -56.83
C LEU A 369 37.55 -15.37 -57.02
N HIS A 370 38.31 -15.77 -56.00
CA HIS A 370 39.76 -15.96 -56.10
C HIS A 370 40.11 -17.06 -57.11
N ILE A 371 39.42 -18.21 -57.09
CA ILE A 371 39.64 -19.29 -58.06
C ILE A 371 39.35 -18.81 -59.50
N ASP A 372 38.25 -18.08 -59.71
CA ASP A 372 37.90 -17.51 -61.01
C ASP A 372 38.93 -16.48 -61.48
N MET A 373 39.43 -15.62 -60.59
CA MET A 373 40.48 -14.64 -60.88
C MET A 373 41.83 -15.31 -61.20
N ASP A 374 42.25 -16.32 -60.45
CA ASP A 374 43.49 -17.07 -60.69
C ASP A 374 43.43 -17.82 -62.03
N LYS A 375 42.33 -18.51 -62.31
CA LYS A 375 42.13 -19.21 -63.60
C LYS A 375 42.00 -18.26 -64.78
N TYR A 376 41.44 -17.07 -64.58
CA TYR A 376 41.48 -16.01 -65.58
C TYR A 376 42.91 -15.49 -65.83
N GLN A 377 43.73 -15.33 -64.79
CA GLN A 377 45.14 -14.94 -64.96
C GLN A 377 45.95 -16.00 -65.72
N GLU A 378 45.78 -17.30 -65.40
CA GLU A 378 46.43 -18.41 -66.11
C GLU A 378 46.13 -18.39 -67.63
N GLN A 379 44.87 -18.18 -68.02
CA GLN A 379 44.47 -18.18 -69.43
C GLN A 379 44.67 -16.84 -70.15
N ARG A 380 45.00 -15.74 -69.46
CA ARG A 380 45.03 -14.37 -70.03
C ARG A 380 45.95 -14.24 -71.25
N ALA A 381 47.01 -15.05 -71.33
CA ALA A 381 47.99 -15.01 -72.42
C ALA A 381 47.60 -15.86 -73.66
N THR A 382 46.64 -16.79 -73.53
CA THR A 382 46.33 -17.81 -74.56
C THR A 382 44.84 -17.95 -74.89
N GLY A 383 43.96 -17.41 -74.06
CA GLY A 383 42.50 -17.53 -74.14
C GLY A 383 41.77 -16.18 -74.24
N ILE A 384 40.59 -16.10 -73.64
CA ILE A 384 39.72 -14.92 -73.70
C ILE A 384 40.14 -13.89 -72.65
N ALA A 385 40.61 -12.72 -73.08
CA ALA A 385 40.92 -11.59 -72.20
C ALA A 385 39.82 -10.51 -72.25
N SER A 386 39.32 -10.09 -71.09
CA SER A 386 38.33 -9.01 -70.92
C SER A 386 38.64 -8.19 -69.67
N GLU A 387 39.22 -6.99 -69.85
CA GLU A 387 39.57 -6.12 -68.72
C GLU A 387 38.34 -5.56 -67.99
N LYS A 388 37.19 -5.46 -68.66
CA LYS A 388 35.92 -5.12 -68.03
C LYS A 388 35.46 -6.18 -67.03
N LEU A 389 35.64 -7.46 -67.34
CA LEU A 389 35.27 -8.56 -66.44
C LEU A 389 36.15 -8.55 -65.19
N LEU A 390 37.46 -8.37 -65.37
CA LEU A 390 38.42 -8.26 -64.27
C LEU A 390 38.10 -7.08 -63.33
N GLY A 391 37.75 -5.92 -63.89
CA GLY A 391 37.35 -4.75 -63.09
C GLY A 391 36.08 -5.00 -62.25
N VAL A 392 35.08 -5.67 -62.83
CA VAL A 392 33.85 -6.06 -62.09
C VAL A 392 34.16 -7.05 -60.97
N TRP A 393 35.05 -8.03 -61.19
CA TRP A 393 35.45 -8.97 -60.14
C TRP A 393 36.22 -8.30 -59.01
N GLN A 394 37.11 -7.35 -59.32
CA GLN A 394 37.80 -6.54 -58.30
C GLN A 394 36.81 -5.66 -57.50
N GLU A 395 35.79 -5.10 -58.14
CA GLU A 395 34.72 -4.34 -57.46
C GLU A 395 33.87 -5.26 -56.55
N MET A 396 33.57 -6.48 -56.99
CA MET A 396 32.89 -7.51 -56.18
C MET A 396 33.70 -7.95 -54.97
N GLU A 397 35.02 -8.11 -55.11
CA GLU A 397 35.94 -8.43 -54.01
C GLU A 397 35.96 -7.32 -52.96
N GLN A 398 36.13 -6.06 -53.38
CA GLN A 398 36.09 -4.91 -52.47
C GLN A 398 34.73 -4.76 -51.77
N THR A 399 33.64 -5.08 -52.47
CA THR A 399 32.28 -5.08 -51.89
C THR A 399 32.11 -6.20 -50.85
N ALA A 400 32.62 -7.41 -51.12
CA ALA A 400 32.58 -8.51 -50.14
C ALA A 400 33.42 -8.20 -48.89
N LEU A 401 34.58 -7.57 -49.06
CA LEU A 401 35.44 -7.12 -47.96
C LEU A 401 34.77 -6.04 -47.10
N SER A 402 34.09 -5.05 -47.71
CA SER A 402 33.42 -3.98 -46.96
C SER A 402 32.22 -4.49 -46.14
N HIS A 403 31.47 -5.47 -46.66
CA HIS A 403 30.38 -6.13 -45.93
C HIS A 403 30.87 -7.22 -44.94
N GLY A 404 32.18 -7.48 -44.91
CA GLY A 404 32.84 -8.37 -43.97
C GLY A 404 33.25 -7.72 -42.64
N GLN A 405 32.90 -6.45 -42.41
CA GLN A 405 33.10 -5.78 -41.11
C GLN A 405 32.11 -6.35 -40.09
N ILE A 406 32.61 -7.33 -39.34
CA ILE A 406 31.86 -8.30 -38.54
C ILE A 406 31.83 -7.93 -37.04
N ASP A 407 32.71 -7.02 -36.64
CA ASP A 407 33.07 -6.73 -35.25
C ASP A 407 31.88 -6.24 -34.38
N ASP A 408 30.93 -5.50 -34.97
CA ASP A 408 29.73 -5.01 -34.27
C ASP A 408 28.86 -6.16 -33.72
N VAL A 409 28.72 -7.27 -34.45
CA VAL A 409 27.88 -8.41 -34.00
C VAL A 409 28.57 -9.17 -32.87
N THR A 410 29.90 -9.30 -32.91
CA THR A 410 30.68 -9.90 -31.83
C THR A 410 30.68 -9.02 -30.57
N MET A 411 30.80 -7.70 -30.69
CA MET A 411 30.67 -6.81 -29.52
C MET A 411 29.28 -6.89 -28.90
N LEU A 412 28.20 -6.86 -29.70
CA LEU A 412 26.83 -7.01 -29.19
C LEU A 412 26.60 -8.37 -28.51
N GLU A 413 27.26 -9.44 -28.95
CA GLU A 413 27.22 -10.74 -28.28
C GLU A 413 27.96 -10.71 -26.93
N GLU A 414 29.15 -10.10 -26.85
CA GLU A 414 29.91 -9.93 -25.60
C GLU A 414 29.18 -9.05 -24.58
N GLU A 415 28.64 -7.90 -25.02
CA GLU A 415 27.84 -6.98 -24.21
C GLU A 415 26.57 -7.67 -23.67
N MET A 416 25.90 -8.47 -24.50
CA MET A 416 24.72 -9.25 -24.08
C MET A 416 25.09 -10.36 -23.08
N MET A 417 26.27 -10.99 -23.20
CA MET A 417 26.75 -11.97 -22.22
C MET A 417 27.12 -11.32 -20.86
N LYS A 418 27.67 -10.09 -20.87
CA LYS A 418 27.86 -9.30 -19.62
C LYS A 418 26.51 -9.00 -18.97
N LEU A 419 25.57 -8.43 -19.73
CA LEU A 419 24.20 -8.14 -19.31
C LEU A 419 23.50 -9.37 -18.70
N GLN A 420 23.57 -10.53 -19.35
CA GLN A 420 22.99 -11.77 -18.83
C GLN A 420 23.64 -12.22 -17.51
N THR A 421 24.95 -12.04 -17.35
CA THR A 421 25.67 -12.38 -16.11
C THR A 421 25.19 -11.49 -14.96
N ASP A 422 25.15 -10.18 -15.17
CA ASP A 422 24.69 -9.20 -14.18
C ASP A 422 23.22 -9.48 -13.75
N ILE A 423 22.36 -9.89 -14.69
CA ILE A 423 20.96 -10.30 -14.40
C ILE A 423 20.90 -11.58 -13.55
N VAL A 424 21.76 -12.57 -13.80
CA VAL A 424 21.80 -13.82 -13.01
C VAL A 424 22.32 -13.55 -11.61
N ASP A 425 23.30 -12.67 -11.44
CA ASP A 425 23.80 -12.30 -10.12
C ASP A 425 22.74 -11.50 -9.34
N LEU A 426 21.99 -10.59 -9.99
CA LEU A 426 20.82 -9.93 -9.40
C LEU A 426 19.79 -10.93 -8.86
N GLN A 427 19.49 -12.02 -9.59
CA GLN A 427 18.57 -13.07 -9.11
C GLN A 427 19.09 -13.82 -7.88
N ARG A 428 20.42 -13.95 -7.74
CA ARG A 428 21.09 -14.77 -6.72
C ARG A 428 21.35 -14.02 -5.42
N GLN A 429 21.28 -12.68 -5.41
CA GLN A 429 21.45 -11.91 -4.19
C GLN A 429 20.38 -12.33 -3.15
N PRO A 430 20.77 -12.66 -1.90
CA PRO A 430 19.82 -13.02 -0.87
C PRO A 430 19.04 -11.78 -0.42
N TRP A 431 17.85 -11.61 -1.00
CA TRP A 431 16.89 -10.57 -0.62
C TRP A 431 16.70 -10.58 0.90
N ARG A 432 17.04 -9.46 1.57
CA ARG A 432 17.00 -9.32 3.03
C ARG A 432 15.66 -9.82 3.55
N SER A 433 15.66 -10.81 4.43
CA SER A 433 14.43 -11.35 4.98
C SER A 433 13.77 -10.33 5.91
N GLY A 434 12.44 -10.21 5.82
CA GLY A 434 11.66 -9.30 6.67
C GLY A 434 11.62 -9.72 8.15
N GLU A 435 12.35 -10.77 8.54
CA GLU A 435 12.34 -11.43 9.86
C GLU A 435 12.48 -10.45 11.03
N ALA A 436 13.29 -9.40 10.90
CA ALA A 436 13.43 -8.39 11.94
C ALA A 436 12.11 -7.63 12.21
N LEU A 437 11.37 -7.32 11.13
CA LEU A 437 10.09 -6.63 11.17
C LEU A 437 8.94 -7.58 11.54
N GLU A 438 9.02 -8.86 11.13
CA GLU A 438 8.11 -9.91 11.61
C GLU A 438 8.25 -10.17 13.11
N SER A 439 9.50 -10.25 13.61
CA SER A 439 9.80 -10.39 15.05
C SER A 439 9.28 -9.18 15.84
N LEU A 440 9.37 -7.98 15.28
CA LEU A 440 8.88 -6.76 15.92
C LEU A 440 7.34 -6.73 15.99
N GLU A 441 6.67 -7.12 14.92
CA GLU A 441 5.21 -7.24 14.86
C GLU A 441 4.69 -8.28 15.87
N GLY A 442 5.32 -9.45 15.93
CA GLY A 442 5.03 -10.49 16.93
C GLY A 442 5.20 -10.00 18.38
N LYS A 443 6.30 -9.31 18.68
CA LYS A 443 6.54 -8.72 20.02
C LYS A 443 5.47 -7.68 20.38
N ALA A 444 5.10 -6.80 19.45
CA ALA A 444 4.07 -5.80 19.65
C ALA A 444 2.67 -6.42 19.85
N MET A 445 2.34 -7.44 19.04
CA MET A 445 1.11 -8.21 19.20
C MET A 445 1.04 -8.88 20.57
N ASP A 446 2.12 -9.52 21.02
CA ASP A 446 2.17 -10.22 22.31
C ASP A 446 2.02 -9.26 23.50
N LEU A 447 2.62 -8.07 23.45
CA LEU A 447 2.43 -7.04 24.48
C LEU A 447 0.97 -6.55 24.53
N PHE A 448 0.37 -6.29 23.37
CA PHE A 448 -1.04 -5.90 23.30
C PHE A 448 -1.99 -7.02 23.75
N ARG A 449 -1.68 -8.28 23.41
CA ARG A 449 -2.42 -9.47 23.87
C ARG A 449 -2.37 -9.60 25.39
N LYS A 450 -1.16 -9.59 25.97
CA LYS A 450 -0.94 -9.63 27.43
C LYS A 450 -1.69 -8.52 28.15
N LEU A 451 -1.68 -7.28 27.62
CA LEU A 451 -2.43 -6.16 28.19
C LEU A 451 -3.94 -6.41 28.20
N ARG A 452 -4.50 -6.98 27.12
CA ARG A 452 -5.95 -7.31 27.03
C ARG A 452 -6.37 -8.47 27.94
N GLU A 453 -5.48 -9.44 28.13
CA GLU A 453 -5.71 -10.66 28.93
C GLU A 453 -5.60 -10.42 30.43
N LYS A 454 -5.02 -9.30 30.89
CA LYS A 454 -4.98 -8.92 32.32
C LYS A 454 -6.38 -9.05 32.97
N PRO A 455 -6.52 -9.79 34.09
CA PRO A 455 -7.76 -9.84 34.88
C PRO A 455 -8.26 -8.45 35.25
N ARG A 456 -9.58 -8.28 35.43
CA ARG A 456 -10.18 -6.95 35.67
C ARG A 456 -9.57 -6.23 36.88
N ASP A 457 -9.25 -6.99 37.92
CA ASP A 457 -8.72 -6.49 39.20
C ASP A 457 -7.26 -6.00 39.08
N GLN A 458 -6.57 -6.37 38.00
CA GLN A 458 -5.18 -5.98 37.70
C GLN A 458 -5.09 -4.83 36.68
N ARG A 459 -6.23 -4.24 36.27
CA ARG A 459 -6.30 -3.15 35.28
C ARG A 459 -6.13 -1.78 35.93
N GLY A 460 -4.93 -1.52 36.45
CA GLY A 460 -4.54 -0.22 36.99
C GLY A 460 -3.99 0.76 35.95
N ALA A 461 -3.62 1.96 36.42
CA ALA A 461 -2.75 2.87 35.67
C ALA A 461 -1.33 2.29 35.57
N GLY A 462 -0.60 2.66 34.51
CA GLY A 462 0.72 2.12 34.19
C GLY A 462 1.42 3.00 33.16
N ASP A 463 2.75 2.93 33.11
CA ASP A 463 3.54 3.60 32.09
C ASP A 463 3.48 2.86 30.75
N SER A 464 4.05 3.46 29.70
CA SER A 464 4.11 2.86 28.36
C SER A 464 5.55 2.71 27.86
N GLN A 465 6.50 2.55 28.79
CA GLN A 465 7.91 2.37 28.46
C GLN A 465 8.13 1.13 27.59
N GLU A 466 7.41 0.03 27.84
CA GLU A 466 7.55 -1.20 27.04
C GLU A 466 7.23 -0.97 25.57
N VAL A 467 6.15 -0.23 25.25
CA VAL A 467 5.81 0.13 23.86
C VAL A 467 6.84 1.07 23.26
N SER A 468 7.37 2.03 24.03
CA SER A 468 8.49 2.85 23.57
C SER A 468 9.80 2.07 23.38
N LYS A 469 9.95 0.89 24.02
CA LYS A 469 11.12 -0.01 23.91
C LYS A 469 10.99 -1.02 22.77
N VAL A 470 9.83 -1.20 22.15
CA VAL A 470 9.62 -2.05 20.95
C VAL A 470 10.13 -1.32 19.69
N ARG A 471 11.38 -0.85 19.76
CA ARG A 471 12.07 -0.05 18.74
C ARG A 471 13.43 -0.62 18.33
N SER A 472 13.83 -1.75 18.92
CA SER A 472 15.13 -2.38 18.69
C SER A 472 14.96 -3.81 18.18
N PRO A 473 15.40 -4.14 16.95
CA PRO A 473 15.89 -5.48 16.69
C PRO A 473 17.15 -5.67 17.52
N VAL A 474 17.22 -6.77 18.28
CA VAL A 474 18.45 -7.16 18.98
C VAL A 474 19.54 -7.30 17.92
N SER A 475 20.56 -6.44 17.99
CA SER A 475 21.77 -6.59 17.20
C SER A 475 22.39 -7.94 17.56
N GLY A 476 22.44 -8.87 16.60
CA GLY A 476 23.18 -10.12 16.79
C GLY A 476 24.64 -9.79 17.06
N SER A 477 25.22 -10.35 18.12
CA SER A 477 26.66 -10.27 18.36
C SER A 477 27.42 -10.84 17.16
N PRO A 478 28.42 -10.13 16.61
CA PRO A 478 29.24 -10.63 15.53
C PRO A 478 30.33 -11.56 16.09
N ASP A 479 29.96 -12.76 16.55
CA ASP A 479 30.94 -13.76 17.00
C ASP A 479 30.42 -15.22 16.89
N ALA A 480 30.27 -15.70 15.65
CA ALA A 480 30.01 -17.10 15.33
C ALA A 480 30.49 -17.43 13.90
N GLY A 481 31.81 -17.37 13.65
CA GLY A 481 32.32 -17.40 12.27
C GLY A 481 33.79 -17.77 12.06
N ARG A 482 34.43 -18.53 12.97
CA ARG A 482 35.75 -19.12 12.70
C ARG A 482 35.81 -20.60 13.06
N ALA A 483 35.84 -21.44 12.02
CA ALA A 483 35.97 -22.88 12.15
C ALA A 483 37.41 -23.30 12.46
N SER A 484 37.59 -24.25 13.38
CA SER A 484 38.72 -25.20 13.48
C SER A 484 38.38 -26.28 14.54
N PRO A 485 38.95 -27.49 14.47
CA PRO A 485 38.09 -28.67 14.50
C PRO A 485 38.26 -29.62 15.70
N LEU A 486 37.21 -30.45 15.88
CA LEU A 486 37.19 -31.84 16.40
C LEU A 486 38.22 -32.23 17.49
N SER A 487 37.75 -32.46 18.72
CA SER A 487 38.00 -33.72 19.47
C SER A 487 37.30 -33.78 20.84
N GLY A 488 36.82 -34.98 21.22
CA GLY A 488 36.81 -35.48 22.60
C GLY A 488 35.76 -34.95 23.62
N PRO A 489 34.78 -35.78 24.06
CA PRO A 489 33.99 -35.54 25.27
C PRO A 489 34.57 -36.33 26.48
N PRO A 490 33.94 -36.31 27.67
CA PRO A 490 33.48 -35.18 28.50
C PRO A 490 34.04 -35.29 29.95
N GLN A 491 33.64 -34.41 30.89
CA GLN A 491 33.05 -34.78 32.21
C GLN A 491 33.17 -33.74 33.36
N LEU A 492 32.13 -33.77 34.21
CA LEU A 492 32.06 -33.52 35.67
C LEU A 492 32.33 -32.12 36.28
N GLN A 493 31.23 -31.51 36.71
CA GLN A 493 30.92 -31.04 38.09
C GLN A 493 32.02 -30.35 38.93
N HIS A 494 31.74 -29.11 39.38
CA HIS A 494 31.54 -28.83 40.82
C HIS A 494 30.96 -27.42 41.11
N LYS A 495 29.99 -27.35 42.03
CA LYS A 495 29.70 -26.21 42.95
C LYS A 495 30.42 -26.52 44.28
N PRO A 496 30.82 -25.53 45.12
CA PRO A 496 29.96 -24.58 45.84
C PRO A 496 30.56 -23.13 45.84
N SER A 497 30.25 -22.12 46.68
CA SER A 497 29.34 -21.90 47.83
C SER A 497 29.05 -20.38 48.01
N TYR A 498 28.05 -20.00 48.82
CA TYR A 498 27.94 -18.67 49.46
C TYR A 498 28.49 -18.70 50.89
N PRO A 499 28.77 -17.54 51.53
CA PRO A 499 27.77 -17.00 52.47
C PRO A 499 27.63 -15.45 52.56
N SER A 500 26.37 -15.02 52.69
CA SER A 500 25.82 -14.04 53.66
C SER A 500 26.32 -12.56 53.77
N SER A 501 25.45 -11.66 53.34
CA SER A 501 24.81 -10.59 54.16
C SER A 501 25.61 -9.36 54.67
N LEU A 502 25.38 -8.16 54.08
CA LEU A 502 24.46 -7.12 54.61
C LEU A 502 24.48 -5.79 53.81
N LEU A 503 23.28 -5.20 53.69
CA LEU A 503 22.88 -3.83 53.29
C LEU A 503 23.94 -2.72 53.10
N ILE A 504 23.80 -1.95 52.01
CA ILE A 504 23.41 -0.51 52.02
C ILE A 504 22.97 -0.07 50.61
N LEU A 505 21.97 0.81 50.54
CA LEU A 505 21.46 1.46 49.32
C LEU A 505 22.40 2.59 48.87
N GLN A 506 22.77 2.59 47.58
CA GLN A 506 22.74 3.78 46.70
C GLN A 506 23.26 3.43 45.29
N GLN A 507 22.36 3.44 44.30
CA GLN A 507 22.72 3.65 42.89
C GLN A 507 22.50 5.13 42.56
N PRO A 508 23.48 5.76 41.92
CA PRO A 508 23.20 6.72 40.86
C PRO A 508 24.01 6.41 39.59
N GLU A 509 23.74 7.18 38.52
CA GLU A 509 24.58 7.31 37.30
C GLU A 509 24.50 6.21 36.21
N GLU A 510 23.29 5.93 35.72
CA GLU A 510 23.09 5.65 34.28
C GLU A 510 21.97 6.55 33.73
N SER A 511 22.25 7.86 33.68
CA SER A 511 21.28 8.88 33.26
C SER A 511 21.88 9.96 32.36
N MET A 512 22.63 9.57 31.31
CA MET A 512 23.13 10.56 30.34
C MET A 512 23.41 10.08 28.89
N ILE A 513 22.87 8.94 28.42
CA ILE A 513 23.09 8.47 27.03
C ILE A 513 21.79 8.00 26.35
N VAL A 514 20.71 8.80 26.39
CA VAL A 514 19.43 8.46 25.72
C VAL A 514 18.79 9.65 24.97
N ILE A 515 19.33 10.87 25.10
CA ILE A 515 18.79 12.06 24.43
C ILE A 515 19.41 12.26 23.04
N GLU A 516 20.64 11.79 22.82
CA GLU A 516 21.36 11.98 21.56
C GLU A 516 20.99 10.94 20.48
N GLU A 517 20.35 9.81 20.85
CA GLU A 517 20.01 8.72 19.91
C GLU A 517 18.69 8.89 19.15
N ASN A 518 17.86 9.90 19.45
CA ASN A 518 16.55 10.04 18.79
C ASN A 518 16.66 10.63 17.37
N LYS A 519 17.57 11.59 17.15
CA LYS A 519 18.00 11.96 15.78
C LYS A 519 18.63 10.78 15.08
N THR A 520 19.36 9.96 15.83
CA THR A 520 20.07 8.79 15.31
C THR A 520 19.13 7.63 15.01
N PHE A 521 17.90 7.55 15.49
CA PHE A 521 16.94 6.53 15.01
C PHE A 521 16.41 6.88 13.63
N GLU A 522 15.94 8.11 13.42
CA GLU A 522 15.49 8.57 12.11
C GLU A 522 16.67 8.61 11.13
N SER A 523 17.85 9.07 11.56
CA SER A 523 19.09 9.03 10.77
C SER A 523 19.69 7.63 10.63
N LYS A 524 19.45 6.64 11.51
CA LYS A 524 19.84 5.23 11.31
C LYS A 524 18.85 4.49 10.43
N LEU A 525 17.57 4.85 10.43
CA LEU A 525 16.57 4.25 9.53
C LEU A 525 16.68 4.88 8.14
N GLN A 526 16.90 6.20 8.05
CA GLN A 526 17.37 6.86 6.84
C GLN A 526 18.77 6.38 6.43
N SER A 527 19.71 6.07 7.34
CA SER A 527 21.01 5.47 6.97
C SER A 527 20.84 4.03 6.51
N LEU A 528 20.00 3.21 7.13
CA LEU A 528 19.78 1.83 6.70
C LEU A 528 19.06 1.81 5.35
N VAL A 529 18.12 2.74 5.13
CA VAL A 529 17.48 2.97 3.84
C VAL A 529 18.47 3.59 2.85
N GLN A 530 19.35 4.52 3.22
CA GLN A 530 20.39 5.11 2.38
C GLN A 530 21.59 4.19 2.14
N GLU A 531 21.84 3.19 2.98
CA GLU A 531 22.82 2.13 2.80
C GLU A 531 22.22 1.01 1.96
N THR A 532 20.93 0.71 2.12
CA THR A 532 20.19 -0.13 1.17
C THR A 532 20.07 0.56 -0.19
N ILE A 533 19.86 1.88 -0.23
CA ILE A 533 19.87 2.70 -1.46
C ILE A 533 21.29 2.86 -1.98
N LYS A 534 22.35 2.96 -1.16
CA LYS A 534 23.72 2.96 -1.64
C LYS A 534 24.18 1.59 -2.12
N GLU A 535 23.75 0.49 -1.51
CA GLU A 535 23.97 -0.87 -2.03
C GLU A 535 23.18 -1.07 -3.32
N THR A 536 21.93 -0.58 -3.43
CA THR A 536 21.21 -0.61 -4.72
C THR A 536 21.77 0.38 -5.73
N GLU A 537 22.29 1.54 -5.35
CA GLU A 537 23.03 2.48 -6.20
C GLU A 537 24.41 1.93 -6.58
N MET A 538 25.02 1.05 -5.78
CA MET A 538 26.26 0.36 -6.14
C MET A 538 25.96 -0.79 -7.11
N ASN A 539 24.88 -1.55 -6.87
CA ASN A 539 24.29 -2.49 -7.83
C ASN A 539 23.78 -1.78 -9.11
N MET A 540 23.37 -0.50 -9.02
CA MET A 540 22.97 0.34 -10.17
C MET A 540 24.14 1.21 -10.68
N GLN A 541 25.32 1.18 -10.03
CA GLN A 541 26.59 1.70 -10.57
C GLN A 541 27.22 0.68 -11.51
N VAL A 542 26.93 -0.61 -11.32
CA VAL A 542 27.09 -1.61 -12.38
C VAL A 542 26.26 -1.21 -13.62
N LEU A 543 25.07 -0.60 -13.44
CA LEU A 543 24.32 0.01 -14.54
C LEU A 543 24.87 1.39 -14.99
N GLN A 544 25.63 2.11 -14.16
CA GLN A 544 26.36 3.31 -14.62
C GLN A 544 27.53 2.96 -15.56
N GLU A 545 28.14 1.78 -15.43
CA GLU A 545 29.05 1.28 -16.47
C GLU A 545 28.34 1.07 -17.81
N TRP A 546 27.01 0.89 -17.82
CA TRP A 546 26.22 0.73 -19.04
C TRP A 546 25.83 2.06 -19.70
N ALA A 547 26.41 3.19 -19.28
CA ALA A 547 26.23 4.50 -19.91
C ALA A 547 26.64 4.55 -21.41
N TRP A 548 27.27 3.51 -21.93
CA TRP A 548 27.52 3.33 -23.37
C TRP A 548 26.23 3.09 -24.18
N LEU A 549 25.18 2.49 -23.61
CA LEU A 549 23.89 2.24 -24.28
C LEU A 549 23.20 3.53 -24.73
N ASN A 550 23.28 4.60 -23.94
CA ASN A 550 22.69 5.91 -24.29
C ASN A 550 23.59 6.75 -25.22
N LYS A 551 24.87 6.40 -25.42
CA LYS A 551 25.82 7.22 -26.20
C LYS A 551 25.74 7.04 -27.72
N ARG A 552 24.91 6.12 -28.24
CA ARG A 552 24.70 5.94 -29.69
C ARG A 552 23.46 6.66 -30.26
N GLN A 553 22.65 7.38 -29.45
CA GLN A 553 21.45 8.08 -29.96
C GLN A 553 21.70 9.50 -30.52
N ASP A 554 22.89 10.08 -30.33
CA ASP A 554 23.25 11.42 -30.85
C ASP A 554 24.04 11.38 -32.19
N LEU A 555 24.02 10.25 -32.92
CA LEU A 555 24.71 10.08 -34.22
C LEU A 555 23.85 9.38 -35.30
N THR A 556 22.70 9.97 -35.63
CA THR A 556 22.04 9.88 -36.95
C THR A 556 21.21 11.14 -37.22
#